data_AF-X1BMF3-F1
#
_entry.id   AF-X1BMF3-F1
#
_cell.length_a   1.000
_cell.length_b   1.000
_cell.length_c   1.000
_cell.angle_alpha   90.00
_cell.angle_beta   90.00
_cell.angle_gamma   90.00
#
_symmetry.space_group_name_H-M   'P 1'
#
loop_
_entity.id
_entity.type
_entity.pdbx_description
1 polymer ?
#
loop_
_entity_poly.entity_id
_entity_poly.type
_entity_poly.pdbx_seq_one_letter_code
_entity_poly.pdbx_strand_id
1 'polypeptide(L)'
;MIDLTINEEQLKRTIERAKEKNIIIPTFKQMKNPELIPEEIKSKLKNIGLWDINSYNLFRITWKNEPVKKGGLFEGVNFVELPPELTGVKARIFALVGKWFPTGAHKVGATFGCLVPRLVTGQFDPTSQKAVWPSTGNYCRGGAYDADLLSCESIAILPEGMSRERFDWLSKVAGEVIATPGTESNVKEIFDKTWELKKTRDNVVIFNQFDEFGNHLWHYDVTGNAMEEVLSQIMSSKDNYAGVVLTTGSAGTLGCGDYMKEKFPTSKIAAGEALQCPTLLANGFGAHRIEGIGDNYAGVVLTTGSAGTLGCGDYMKEKFPTSKIAAGEALQCPTLLANGFGAHRIEGIGDKHVPWIHNIFFFSSFYSSLKLFFVDS
;
A
#
# COMPACT_ATOMS: atom_id res chain seq x y z
N MET A 1 -3.49 -13.27 2.03
CA MET A 1 -3.16 -13.25 3.46
C MET A 1 -1.65 -13.17 3.58
N ILE A 2 -1.10 -12.35 4.47
CA ILE A 2 0.36 -12.29 4.66
C ILE A 2 0.84 -13.65 5.15
N ASP A 3 1.86 -14.20 4.49
CA ASP A 3 2.50 -15.42 4.96
C ASP A 3 3.32 -15.13 6.21
N LEU A 4 2.92 -15.74 7.32
CA LEU A 4 3.57 -15.62 8.63
C LEU A 4 4.34 -16.89 9.01
N THR A 5 4.48 -17.84 8.08
CA THR A 5 5.30 -19.03 8.31
C THR A 5 6.75 -18.61 8.56
N ILE A 6 7.32 -19.13 9.64
CA ILE A 6 8.71 -18.84 10.01
C ILE A 6 9.63 -19.82 9.29
N ASN A 7 10.59 -19.28 8.54
CA ASN A 7 11.74 -20.02 8.04
C ASN A 7 12.93 -19.77 8.97
N GLU A 8 13.11 -20.66 9.95
CA GLU A 8 14.12 -20.52 11.01
C GLU A 8 15.56 -20.40 10.48
N GLU A 9 15.89 -21.11 9.40
CA GLU A 9 17.23 -21.11 8.83
C GLU A 9 17.57 -19.76 8.17
N GLN A 10 16.65 -19.25 7.35
CA GLN A 10 16.78 -17.93 6.72
C GLN A 10 16.72 -16.81 7.77
N LEU A 11 15.82 -16.92 8.75
CA LEU A 11 15.70 -15.95 9.83
C LEU A 11 17.00 -15.84 10.64
N LYS A 12 17.67 -16.96 10.91
CA LYS A 12 18.97 -16.94 11.59
C LYS A 12 20.01 -16.13 10.80
N ARG A 13 20.10 -16.32 9.48
CA ARG A 13 20.99 -15.53 8.62
C ARG A 13 20.61 -14.05 8.62
N THR A 14 19.32 -13.73 8.57
CA THR A 14 18.82 -12.36 8.67
C THR A 14 19.23 -11.71 9.99
N ILE A 15 19.12 -12.43 11.12
CA ILE A 15 19.53 -11.94 12.44
C ILE A 15 21.04 -11.71 12.50
N GLU A 16 21.85 -12.64 11.97
CA GLU A 16 23.31 -12.50 11.90
C GLU A 16 23.71 -11.27 11.08
N ARG A 17 23.12 -11.11 9.88
CA ARG A 17 23.33 -9.94 9.02
C ARG A 17 22.95 -8.62 9.72
N ALA A 18 21.81 -8.58 10.41
CA ALA A 18 21.37 -7.41 11.14
C ALA A 18 22.33 -7.04 12.28
N LYS A 19 22.87 -8.05 13.00
CA LYS A 19 23.88 -7.83 14.04
C LYS A 19 25.18 -7.29 13.46
N GLU A 20 25.69 -7.89 12.38
CA GLU A 20 26.92 -7.44 11.69
C GLU A 20 26.82 -5.97 11.24
N LYS A 21 25.64 -5.57 10.76
CA LYS A 21 25.37 -4.23 10.25
C LYS A 21 24.85 -3.25 11.30
N ASN A 22 24.71 -3.68 12.57
CA ASN A 22 24.13 -2.91 13.66
C ASN A 22 22.74 -2.33 13.33
N ILE A 23 21.91 -3.10 12.65
CA ILE A 23 20.55 -2.72 12.24
C ILE A 23 19.58 -3.02 13.38
N ILE A 24 18.76 -2.02 13.72
CA ILE A 24 17.65 -2.16 14.68
C ILE A 24 16.37 -1.77 13.94
N ILE A 25 15.41 -2.68 13.92
CA ILE A 25 14.14 -2.50 13.22
C ILE A 25 13.09 -1.96 14.22
N PRO A 26 12.43 -0.83 13.95
CA PRO A 26 11.34 -0.33 14.78
C PRO A 26 10.11 -1.20 14.67
N THR A 27 9.35 -1.28 15.77
CA THR A 27 8.01 -1.87 15.75
C THR A 27 6.96 -0.87 15.27
N PHE A 28 5.81 -1.32 14.76
CA PHE A 28 4.68 -0.42 14.48
C PHE A 28 4.22 0.33 15.73
N LYS A 29 4.35 -0.28 16.92
CA LYS A 29 4.08 0.39 18.19
C LYS A 29 4.96 1.63 18.37
N GLN A 30 6.25 1.56 18.04
CA GLN A 30 7.18 2.68 18.09
C GLN A 30 6.94 3.69 16.96
N MET A 31 6.53 3.25 15.76
CA MET A 31 6.15 4.17 14.68
C MET A 31 4.94 5.03 15.05
N LYS A 32 3.94 4.42 15.71
CA LYS A 32 2.78 5.11 16.27
C LYS A 32 3.16 5.99 17.45
N ASN A 33 4.05 5.52 18.30
CA ASN A 33 4.41 6.14 19.57
C ASN A 33 5.94 6.31 19.69
N PRO A 34 6.52 7.34 19.05
CA PRO A 34 7.97 7.57 19.05
C PRO A 34 8.59 7.81 20.43
N GLU A 35 7.78 8.12 21.44
CA GLU A 35 8.22 8.18 22.83
C GLU A 35 8.77 6.83 23.34
N LEU A 36 8.29 5.72 22.77
CA LEU A 36 8.75 4.36 23.07
C LEU A 36 10.09 3.99 22.41
N ILE A 37 10.66 4.89 21.61
CA ILE A 37 11.97 4.68 21.00
C ILE A 37 13.04 4.88 22.10
N PRO A 38 14.02 3.96 22.23
CA PRO A 38 15.09 4.09 23.21
C PRO A 38 15.87 5.41 23.06
N GLU A 39 16.23 6.04 24.20
CA GLU A 39 16.98 7.29 24.21
C GLU A 39 18.33 7.20 23.50
N GLU A 40 18.97 6.03 23.51
CA GLU A 40 20.21 5.80 22.75
C GLU A 40 20.00 6.02 21.24
N ILE A 41 18.87 5.57 20.70
CA ILE A 41 18.53 5.73 19.28
C ILE A 41 18.21 7.20 18.98
N LYS A 42 17.41 7.85 19.83
CA LYS A 42 17.11 9.28 19.71
C LYS A 42 18.38 10.14 19.73
N SER A 43 19.34 9.81 20.60
CA SER A 43 20.63 10.50 20.66
C SER A 43 21.41 10.39 19.33
N LYS A 44 21.41 9.22 18.69
CA LYS A 44 22.05 9.01 17.38
C LYS A 44 21.36 9.82 16.27
N LEU A 45 20.02 9.88 16.28
CA LEU A 45 19.24 10.63 15.28
C LEU A 45 19.55 12.14 15.25
N LYS A 46 19.99 12.75 16.37
CA LYS A 46 20.34 14.18 16.44
C LYS A 46 21.42 14.61 15.45
N ASN A 47 22.27 13.68 15.01
CA ASN A 47 23.35 13.97 14.07
C ASN A 47 23.06 13.52 12.63
N ILE A 48 21.92 12.88 12.40
CA ILE A 48 21.56 12.23 11.13
C ILE A 48 20.57 13.10 10.35
N GLY A 49 20.86 13.36 9.08
CA GLY A 49 19.97 14.00 8.12
C GLY A 49 18.74 13.15 7.85
N LEU A 50 17.59 13.79 7.64
CA LEU A 50 16.31 13.10 7.46
C LEU A 50 16.33 12.16 6.23
N TRP A 51 17.12 12.50 5.21
CA TRP A 51 17.28 11.75 3.95
C TRP A 51 18.58 10.92 3.89
N ASP A 52 19.37 10.91 4.96
CA ASP A 52 20.65 10.20 4.95
C ASP A 52 20.42 8.69 4.90
N ILE A 53 21.29 8.00 4.17
CA ILE A 53 21.34 6.55 4.15
C ILE A 53 21.98 6.07 5.45
N ASN A 54 21.14 5.86 6.48
CA ASN A 54 21.54 5.42 7.80
C ASN A 54 20.41 4.61 8.44
N SER A 55 20.71 3.40 8.94
CA SER A 55 19.70 2.47 9.46
C SER A 55 18.83 3.03 10.58
N TYR A 56 19.32 4.01 11.37
CA TYR A 56 18.50 4.66 12.38
C TYR A 56 17.33 5.47 11.80
N ASN A 57 17.40 5.91 10.54
CA ASN A 57 16.27 6.58 9.89
C ASN A 57 15.05 5.67 9.69
N LEU A 58 15.15 4.34 9.90
CA LEU A 58 13.97 3.47 10.00
C LEU A 58 13.01 3.95 11.09
N PHE A 59 13.52 4.49 12.20
CA PHE A 59 12.72 5.04 13.30
C PHE A 59 11.99 6.33 12.93
N ARG A 60 12.37 6.98 11.82
CA ARG A 60 11.67 8.14 11.25
C ARG A 60 10.58 7.77 10.25
N ILE A 61 10.23 6.49 10.11
CA ILE A 61 9.05 6.05 9.34
C ILE A 61 7.80 6.26 10.22
N THR A 62 7.45 7.53 10.42
CA THR A 62 6.34 7.98 11.26
C THR A 62 5.79 9.33 10.79
N TRP A 63 4.52 9.59 11.07
CA TRP A 63 3.88 10.89 10.81
C TRP A 63 4.33 12.00 11.76
N LYS A 64 5.11 11.65 12.80
CA LYS A 64 5.42 12.51 13.94
C LYS A 64 6.84 13.09 13.95
N ASN A 65 7.54 13.05 12.82
CA ASN A 65 8.88 13.63 12.72
C ASN A 65 8.84 15.15 12.93
N GLU A 66 9.80 15.69 13.67
CA GLU A 66 10.02 17.13 13.73
C GLU A 66 10.30 17.66 12.30
N PRO A 67 9.68 18.77 11.86
CA PRO A 67 9.72 19.25 10.47
C PRO A 67 11.05 19.97 10.12
N VAL A 68 12.18 19.32 10.40
CA VAL A 68 13.54 19.80 10.14
C VAL A 68 14.33 18.80 9.31
N LYS A 69 15.24 19.30 8.46
CA LYS A 69 15.98 18.47 7.50
C LYS A 69 17.10 17.63 8.15
N LYS A 70 17.55 17.98 9.36
CA LYS A 70 18.65 17.30 10.04
C LYS A 70 18.48 17.38 11.55
N GLY A 71 18.76 16.28 12.24
CA GLY A 71 18.79 16.21 13.69
C GLY A 71 17.44 16.23 14.40
N GLY A 72 16.34 16.37 13.64
CA GLY A 72 15.00 16.38 14.19
C GLY A 72 14.64 15.08 14.90
N LEU A 73 13.90 15.21 15.99
CA LEU A 73 13.36 14.06 16.71
C LEU A 73 11.88 13.89 16.37
N PHE A 74 11.02 13.89 17.38
CA PHE A 74 9.60 13.62 17.25
C PHE A 74 8.83 14.63 18.08
N GLU A 75 7.75 15.14 17.50
CA GLU A 75 6.81 16.05 18.16
C GLU A 75 5.41 15.42 18.11
N GLY A 76 4.46 16.09 17.46
CA GLY A 76 3.14 15.56 17.15
C GLY A 76 3.01 15.16 15.68
N VAL A 77 1.83 14.64 15.31
CA VAL A 77 1.49 14.37 13.92
C VAL A 77 1.62 15.66 13.10
N ASN A 78 2.30 15.60 11.96
CA ASN A 78 2.34 16.74 11.04
C ASN A 78 1.01 16.85 10.30
N PHE A 79 0.24 17.90 10.53
CA PHE A 79 -1.01 18.18 9.82
C PHE A 79 -1.25 19.68 9.62
N VAL A 80 -2.18 20.01 8.72
CA VAL A 80 -2.66 21.38 8.47
C VAL A 80 -4.18 21.40 8.41
N GLU A 81 -4.80 22.43 8.98
CA GLU A 81 -6.22 22.73 8.79
C GLU A 81 -6.39 23.61 7.55
N LEU A 82 -7.24 23.19 6.61
CA LEU A 82 -7.57 23.98 5.44
C LEU A 82 -8.65 25.00 5.81
N PRO A 83 -8.40 26.31 5.60
CA PRO A 83 -9.32 27.34 6.04
C PRO A 83 -10.61 27.35 5.19
N PRO A 84 -11.78 27.71 5.76
CA PRO A 84 -13.04 27.80 5.03
C PRO A 84 -12.98 28.71 3.79
N GLU A 85 -12.12 29.74 3.82
CA GLU A 85 -11.87 30.63 2.69
C GLU A 85 -11.26 29.90 1.48
N LEU A 86 -10.54 28.80 1.72
CA LEU A 86 -9.99 27.94 0.68
C LEU A 86 -10.96 26.83 0.27
N THR A 87 -11.68 26.25 1.23
CA THR A 87 -12.49 25.04 0.99
C THR A 87 -13.92 25.36 0.55
N GLY A 88 -14.43 26.55 0.85
CA GLY A 88 -15.80 26.98 0.57
C GLY A 88 -16.88 26.26 1.39
N VAL A 89 -16.50 25.47 2.39
CA VAL A 89 -17.42 24.68 3.22
C VAL A 89 -17.26 24.98 4.70
N LYS A 90 -18.36 24.81 5.46
CA LYS A 90 -18.34 24.95 6.93
C LYS A 90 -17.63 23.79 7.64
N ALA A 91 -17.50 22.65 6.98
CA ALA A 91 -16.81 21.48 7.53
C ALA A 91 -15.31 21.77 7.64
N ARG A 92 -14.73 21.51 8.81
CA ARG A 92 -13.28 21.62 9.03
C ARG A 92 -12.58 20.47 8.30
N ILE A 93 -11.55 20.79 7.51
CA ILE A 93 -10.81 19.81 6.71
C ILE A 93 -9.36 19.81 7.16
N PHE A 94 -8.83 18.63 7.49
CA PHE A 94 -7.46 18.44 7.94
C PHE A 94 -6.71 17.55 6.97
N ALA A 95 -5.48 17.95 6.64
CA ALA A 95 -4.59 17.18 5.79
C ALA A 95 -3.33 16.80 6.58
N LEU A 96 -3.04 15.50 6.64
CA LEU A 96 -1.76 15.02 7.16
C LEU A 96 -0.63 15.35 6.17
N VAL A 97 0.54 15.73 6.68
CA VAL A 97 1.67 16.21 5.88
C VAL A 97 2.74 15.13 5.77
N GLY A 98 2.77 14.43 4.63
CA GLY A 98 3.70 13.33 4.38
C GLY A 98 5.11 13.73 3.95
N LYS A 99 5.41 15.03 3.87
CA LYS A 99 6.69 15.59 3.41
C LYS A 99 7.87 15.24 4.31
N TRP A 100 7.61 15.01 5.60
CA TRP A 100 8.66 14.82 6.62
C TRP A 100 8.99 13.34 6.88
N PHE A 101 8.50 12.42 6.04
CA PHE A 101 8.97 11.03 6.01
C PHE A 101 10.26 10.90 5.24
N PRO A 102 11.21 10.01 5.62
CA PRO A 102 12.34 9.61 4.78
C PRO A 102 11.98 9.52 3.29
N THR A 103 12.82 10.05 2.40
CA THR A 103 12.56 10.24 0.95
C THR A 103 11.53 11.31 0.56
N GLY A 104 10.90 11.98 1.52
CA GLY A 104 9.92 13.05 1.29
C GLY A 104 8.48 12.57 1.10
N ALA A 105 8.19 11.29 1.29
CA ALA A 105 6.87 10.71 1.07
C ALA A 105 6.61 9.52 1.99
N HIS A 106 5.35 9.32 2.39
CA HIS A 106 4.92 8.20 3.25
C HIS A 106 5.10 6.81 2.60
N LYS A 107 5.55 6.73 1.34
CA LYS A 107 5.75 5.45 0.64
C LYS A 107 6.84 4.58 1.28
N VAL A 108 7.78 5.17 2.03
CA VAL A 108 8.69 4.41 2.91
C VAL A 108 7.94 3.58 3.95
N GLY A 109 6.79 4.06 4.43
CA GLY A 109 5.93 3.29 5.32
C GLY A 109 5.32 2.07 4.63
N ALA A 110 4.79 2.28 3.43
CA ALA A 110 4.22 1.22 2.62
C ALA A 110 5.25 0.13 2.29
N THR A 111 6.47 0.52 1.90
CA THR A 111 7.55 -0.41 1.54
C THR A 111 8.11 -1.14 2.74
N PHE A 112 8.29 -0.45 3.87
CA PHE A 112 8.62 -1.07 5.15
C PHE A 112 7.60 -2.16 5.52
N GLY A 113 6.31 -1.83 5.41
CA GLY A 113 5.21 -2.76 5.69
C GLY A 113 5.24 -4.01 4.81
N CYS A 114 5.85 -3.96 3.63
CA CYS A 114 5.98 -5.11 2.72
C CYS A 114 7.25 -5.93 2.98
N LEU A 115 8.40 -5.26 3.15
CA LEU A 115 9.71 -5.92 3.28
C LEU A 115 9.93 -6.51 4.67
N VAL A 116 9.68 -5.73 5.72
CA VAL A 116 10.07 -6.10 7.10
C VAL A 116 9.37 -7.37 7.59
N PRO A 117 8.06 -7.59 7.35
CA PRO A 117 7.43 -8.86 7.72
C PRO A 117 8.17 -10.07 7.16
N ARG A 118 8.61 -10.02 5.89
CA ARG A 118 9.35 -11.14 5.28
C ARG A 118 10.75 -11.31 5.87
N LEU A 119 11.42 -10.22 6.23
CA LEU A 119 12.70 -10.29 6.92
C LEU A 119 12.58 -10.95 8.30
N VAL A 120 11.61 -10.53 9.11
CA VAL A 120 11.47 -11.04 10.48
C VAL A 120 10.86 -12.44 10.57
N THR A 121 10.26 -12.94 9.48
CA THR A 121 9.82 -14.33 9.37
C THR A 121 10.82 -15.23 8.62
N GLY A 122 11.89 -14.66 8.05
CA GLY A 122 12.83 -15.40 7.21
C GLY A 122 12.25 -15.79 5.84
N GLN A 123 11.14 -15.19 5.39
CA GLN A 123 10.60 -15.39 4.05
C GLN A 123 11.36 -14.58 2.97
N PHE A 124 12.22 -13.66 3.40
CA PHE A 124 13.19 -12.98 2.56
C PHE A 124 14.58 -13.09 3.20
N ASP A 125 15.54 -13.62 2.44
CA ASP A 125 16.93 -13.79 2.87
C ASP A 125 17.81 -12.65 2.30
N PRO A 126 18.22 -11.68 3.13
CA PRO A 126 18.99 -10.51 2.68
C PRO A 126 20.43 -10.86 2.27
N THR A 127 20.88 -12.10 2.44
CA THR A 127 22.23 -12.54 2.09
C THR A 127 22.31 -13.17 0.70
N SER A 128 21.17 -13.61 0.15
CA SER A 128 21.11 -14.34 -1.13
C SER A 128 20.10 -13.76 -2.10
N GLN A 129 19.06 -13.06 -1.62
CA GLN A 129 17.98 -12.54 -2.44
C GLN A 129 18.05 -11.03 -2.65
N LYS A 130 17.42 -10.56 -3.75
CA LYS A 130 17.28 -9.15 -4.09
C LYS A 130 15.82 -8.72 -4.01
N ALA A 131 15.56 -7.59 -3.36
CA ALA A 131 14.24 -6.98 -3.27
C ALA A 131 13.94 -6.17 -4.54
N VAL A 132 12.93 -6.57 -5.30
CA VAL A 132 12.54 -5.92 -6.56
C VAL A 132 11.37 -4.97 -6.31
N TRP A 133 11.53 -3.71 -6.70
CA TRP A 133 10.59 -2.62 -6.44
C TRP A 133 10.01 -2.06 -7.75
N PRO A 134 8.95 -2.69 -8.30
CA PRO A 134 8.29 -2.24 -9.52
C PRO A 134 7.38 -1.05 -9.27
N SER A 135 7.84 0.17 -9.58
CA SER A 135 6.99 1.36 -9.50
C SER A 135 7.60 2.54 -10.24
N THR A 136 6.74 3.35 -10.85
CA THR A 136 7.10 4.58 -11.54
C THR A 136 7.45 5.72 -10.56
N GLY A 137 7.03 5.61 -9.29
CA GLY A 137 6.97 6.72 -8.33
C GLY A 137 7.70 6.49 -7.00
N ASN A 138 7.19 7.15 -5.96
CA ASN A 138 7.78 7.17 -4.61
C ASN A 138 7.83 5.78 -3.94
N TYR A 139 7.06 4.79 -4.40
CA TYR A 139 7.15 3.42 -3.87
C TYR A 139 8.47 2.75 -4.27
N CYS A 140 8.95 2.95 -5.50
CA CYS A 140 10.26 2.43 -5.92
C CYS A 140 11.39 3.06 -5.09
N ARG A 141 11.32 4.39 -4.90
CA ARG A 141 12.30 5.12 -4.08
C ARG A 141 12.29 4.70 -2.62
N GLY A 142 11.10 4.58 -2.02
CA GLY A 142 10.96 4.14 -0.64
C GLY A 142 11.48 2.71 -0.43
N GLY A 143 11.20 1.82 -1.39
CA GLY A 143 11.64 0.43 -1.32
C GLY A 143 13.15 0.27 -1.46
N ALA A 144 13.76 0.97 -2.42
CA ALA A 144 15.22 1.01 -2.56
C ALA A 144 15.88 1.59 -1.30
N TYR A 145 15.31 2.66 -0.74
CA TYR A 145 15.78 3.28 0.50
C TYR A 145 15.72 2.30 1.69
N ASP A 146 14.56 1.70 1.95
CA ASP A 146 14.39 0.76 3.07
C ASP A 146 15.28 -0.47 2.90
N ALA A 147 15.42 -0.98 1.67
CA ALA A 147 16.31 -2.11 1.37
C ALA A 147 17.76 -1.76 1.72
N ASP A 148 18.25 -0.58 1.36
CA ASP A 148 19.60 -0.16 1.70
C ASP A 148 19.79 0.01 3.22
N LEU A 149 18.84 0.67 3.89
CA LEU A 149 18.85 0.81 5.36
C LEU A 149 18.87 -0.55 6.09
N LEU A 150 18.23 -1.56 5.49
CA LEU A 150 18.15 -2.93 5.98
C LEU A 150 19.27 -3.83 5.42
N SER A 151 20.26 -3.27 4.71
CA SER A 151 21.38 -3.99 4.09
C SER A 151 20.97 -5.14 3.17
N CYS A 152 19.87 -4.95 2.45
CA CYS A 152 19.31 -5.84 1.43
C CYS A 152 19.69 -5.32 0.05
N GLU A 153 20.13 -6.19 -0.86
CA GLU A 153 20.26 -5.80 -2.26
C GLU A 153 18.88 -5.50 -2.87
N SER A 154 18.82 -4.48 -3.74
CA SER A 154 17.56 -4.08 -4.38
C SER A 154 17.70 -3.83 -5.88
N ILE A 155 16.59 -4.07 -6.59
CA ILE A 155 16.42 -3.80 -8.01
C ILE A 155 15.27 -2.80 -8.16
N ALA A 156 15.56 -1.62 -8.71
CA ALA A 156 14.57 -0.61 -9.05
C ALA A 156 14.09 -0.81 -10.49
N ILE A 157 12.77 -0.91 -10.71
CA ILE A 157 12.19 -0.99 -12.06
C ILE A 157 11.25 0.19 -12.26
N LEU A 158 11.57 1.05 -13.23
CA LEU A 158 10.82 2.27 -13.53
C LEU A 158 10.95 2.66 -15.02
N PRO A 159 10.06 3.51 -15.55
CA PRO A 159 10.09 3.89 -16.96
C PRO A 159 11.25 4.82 -17.29
N GLU A 160 11.80 4.71 -18.49
CA GLU A 160 12.90 5.56 -18.99
C GLU A 160 12.50 7.04 -19.14
N GLY A 161 11.20 7.33 -19.30
CA GLY A 161 10.67 8.69 -19.39
C GLY A 161 10.64 9.46 -18.06
N MET A 162 11.08 8.85 -16.95
CA MET A 162 11.17 9.52 -15.65
C MET A 162 12.34 10.53 -15.57
N SER A 163 12.33 11.41 -14.56
CA SER A 163 13.34 12.46 -14.43
C SER A 163 14.75 11.90 -14.22
N ARG A 164 15.77 12.58 -14.79
CA ARG A 164 17.19 12.21 -14.60
C ARG A 164 17.60 12.21 -13.13
N GLU A 165 17.13 13.18 -12.35
CA GLU A 165 17.37 13.24 -10.91
C GLU A 165 16.92 11.96 -10.19
N ARG A 166 15.81 11.34 -10.64
CA ARG A 166 15.32 10.08 -10.09
C ARG A 166 16.28 8.92 -10.38
N PHE A 167 16.78 8.81 -11.61
CA PHE A 167 17.77 7.81 -11.99
C PHE A 167 19.11 8.01 -11.27
N ASP A 168 19.58 9.26 -11.17
CA ASP A 168 20.83 9.60 -10.49
C ASP A 168 20.77 9.29 -8.98
N TRP A 169 19.61 9.46 -8.36
CA TRP A 169 19.40 9.06 -6.96
C TRP A 169 19.31 7.54 -6.82
N LEU A 170 18.52 6.86 -7.66
CA LEU A 170 18.34 5.40 -7.60
C LEU A 170 19.65 4.64 -7.85
N SER A 171 20.49 5.09 -8.79
CA SER A 171 21.78 4.46 -9.07
C SER A 171 22.77 4.47 -7.91
N LYS A 172 22.54 5.32 -6.89
CA LYS A 172 23.35 5.39 -5.66
C LYS A 172 22.82 4.53 -4.52
N VAL A 173 21.54 4.16 -4.57
CA VAL A 173 20.81 3.49 -3.46
C VAL A 173 20.39 2.07 -3.83
N ALA A 174 20.06 1.81 -5.10
CA ALA A 174 19.73 0.48 -5.58
C ALA A 174 20.97 -0.22 -6.14
N GLY A 175 21.04 -1.55 -5.98
CA GLY A 175 22.10 -2.37 -6.57
C GLY A 175 21.98 -2.53 -8.08
N GLU A 176 20.76 -2.40 -8.60
CA GLU A 176 20.45 -2.46 -10.04
C GLU A 176 19.27 -1.54 -10.36
N VAL A 177 19.32 -0.86 -11.51
CA VAL A 177 18.22 -0.04 -12.04
C VAL A 177 17.87 -0.52 -13.43
N ILE A 178 16.63 -0.94 -13.63
CA ILE A 178 16.09 -1.42 -14.90
C ILE A 178 15.10 -0.39 -15.43
N ALA A 179 15.42 0.21 -16.57
CA ALA A 179 14.54 1.13 -17.28
C ALA A 179 13.59 0.36 -18.21
N THR A 180 12.29 0.61 -18.13
CA THR A 180 11.29 0.09 -19.08
C THR A 180 10.81 1.17 -20.04
N PRO A 181 10.34 0.84 -21.27
CA PRO A 181 9.75 1.83 -22.15
C PRO A 181 8.53 2.51 -21.50
N GLY A 182 8.35 3.81 -21.74
CA GLY A 182 7.15 4.57 -21.34
C GLY A 182 7.39 5.69 -20.33
N THR A 183 6.28 6.18 -19.76
CA THR A 183 6.20 7.29 -18.80
C THR A 183 5.48 6.85 -17.53
N GLU A 184 5.14 7.78 -16.63
CA GLU A 184 4.66 7.46 -15.29
C GLU A 184 3.41 6.57 -15.20
N SER A 185 2.50 6.62 -16.19
CA SER A 185 1.31 5.76 -16.23
C SER A 185 1.56 4.39 -16.87
N ASN A 186 2.77 4.11 -17.36
CA ASN A 186 3.14 2.84 -17.99
C ASN A 186 3.54 1.79 -16.95
N VAL A 187 2.53 1.16 -16.33
CA VAL A 187 2.72 0.13 -15.31
C VAL A 187 2.83 -1.28 -15.93
N LYS A 188 2.27 -1.50 -17.11
CA LYS A 188 2.26 -2.82 -17.77
C LYS A 188 3.67 -3.31 -18.07
N GLU A 189 4.51 -2.46 -18.65
CA GLU A 189 5.87 -2.80 -19.07
C GLU A 189 6.75 -3.15 -17.86
N ILE A 190 6.52 -2.48 -16.73
CA ILE A 190 7.15 -2.81 -15.44
C ILE A 190 6.74 -4.22 -15.01
N PHE A 191 5.45 -4.55 -15.07
CA PHE A 191 5.00 -5.89 -14.71
C PHE A 191 5.50 -6.97 -15.66
N ASP A 192 5.53 -6.73 -16.97
CA ASP A 192 6.14 -7.65 -17.92
C ASP A 192 7.61 -7.93 -17.55
N LYS A 193 8.36 -6.89 -17.15
CA LYS A 193 9.73 -7.05 -16.65
C LYS A 193 9.78 -7.84 -15.35
N THR A 194 8.86 -7.65 -14.41
CA THR A 194 8.81 -8.49 -13.20
C THR A 194 8.57 -9.96 -13.52
N TRP A 195 7.70 -10.28 -14.49
CA TRP A 195 7.47 -11.65 -14.94
C TRP A 195 8.70 -12.26 -15.60
N GLU A 196 9.43 -11.48 -16.39
CA GLU A 196 10.71 -11.89 -16.96
C GLU A 196 11.73 -12.20 -15.87
N LEU A 197 11.90 -11.31 -14.89
CA LEU A 197 12.84 -11.53 -13.78
C LEU A 197 12.49 -12.78 -12.98
N LYS A 198 11.20 -12.99 -12.68
CA LYS A 198 10.74 -14.19 -11.96
C LYS A 198 11.01 -15.50 -12.73
N LYS A 199 11.04 -15.44 -14.07
CA LYS A 199 11.35 -16.60 -14.93
C LYS A 199 12.85 -16.84 -15.11
N THR A 200 13.66 -15.79 -15.00
CA THR A 200 15.08 -15.80 -15.38
C THR A 200 16.04 -15.73 -14.19
N ARG A 201 15.55 -15.35 -13.01
CA ARG A 201 16.33 -15.21 -11.78
C ARG A 201 15.61 -15.91 -10.64
N ASP A 202 16.32 -16.80 -9.96
CA ASP A 202 15.84 -17.57 -8.81
C ASP A 202 16.01 -16.82 -7.48
N ASN A 203 16.82 -15.76 -7.47
CA ASN A 203 17.19 -14.99 -6.28
C ASN A 203 16.50 -13.62 -6.18
N VAL A 204 15.35 -13.43 -6.84
CA VAL A 204 14.60 -12.16 -6.77
C VAL A 204 13.27 -12.33 -6.06
N VAL A 205 12.93 -11.37 -5.22
CA VAL A 205 11.63 -11.30 -4.54
C VAL A 205 10.97 -9.99 -4.92
N ILE A 206 9.81 -10.11 -5.59
CA ILE A 206 9.06 -8.95 -6.10
C ILE A 206 8.12 -8.46 -5.02
N PHE A 207 8.20 -7.16 -4.71
CA PHE A 207 7.33 -6.46 -3.78
C PHE A 207 6.37 -5.55 -4.53
N ASN A 208 5.32 -6.13 -5.12
CA ASN A 208 4.36 -5.41 -5.92
C ASN A 208 3.33 -4.67 -5.04
N GLN A 209 3.35 -3.33 -5.02
CA GLN A 209 2.50 -2.53 -4.11
C GLN A 209 0.98 -2.79 -4.20
N PHE A 210 0.51 -3.38 -5.30
CA PHE A 210 -0.89 -3.71 -5.52
C PHE A 210 -1.29 -5.08 -4.95
N ASP A 211 -0.32 -5.96 -4.70
CA ASP A 211 -0.54 -7.32 -4.19
C ASP A 211 -0.05 -7.47 -2.75
N GLU A 212 0.77 -6.54 -2.26
CA GLU A 212 1.33 -6.56 -0.91
C GLU A 212 0.36 -5.98 0.14
N PHE A 213 -0.26 -6.85 0.93
CA PHE A 213 -1.08 -6.44 2.08
C PHE A 213 -0.30 -5.60 3.12
N GLY A 214 1.02 -5.74 3.16
CA GLY A 214 1.89 -4.93 4.02
C GLY A 214 1.71 -3.41 3.81
N ASN A 215 1.46 -2.99 2.58
CA ASN A 215 1.15 -1.60 2.22
C ASN A 215 -0.13 -1.12 2.94
N HIS A 216 -1.21 -1.89 2.81
CA HIS A 216 -2.49 -1.58 3.43
C HIS A 216 -2.41 -1.61 4.97
N LEU A 217 -1.79 -2.63 5.54
CA LEU A 217 -1.70 -2.79 7.00
C LEU A 217 -0.86 -1.71 7.66
N TRP A 218 0.22 -1.24 7.02
CA TRP A 218 0.97 -0.11 7.55
C TRP A 218 0.10 1.15 7.62
N HIS A 219 -0.71 1.41 6.59
CA HIS A 219 -1.64 2.53 6.60
C HIS A 219 -2.77 2.37 7.62
N TYR A 220 -3.33 1.16 7.75
CA TYR A 220 -4.32 0.87 8.78
C TYR A 220 -3.77 1.15 10.19
N ASP A 221 -2.61 0.59 10.53
CA ASP A 221 -2.10 0.69 11.89
C ASP A 221 -1.45 2.05 12.18
N VAL A 222 -0.59 2.56 11.29
CA VAL A 222 0.22 3.77 11.54
C VAL A 222 -0.49 5.03 11.06
N THR A 223 -1.05 5.02 9.84
CA THR A 223 -1.69 6.22 9.28
C THR A 223 -3.08 6.46 9.90
N GLY A 224 -3.87 5.39 10.08
CA GLY A 224 -5.17 5.47 10.77
C GLY A 224 -5.04 5.99 12.19
N ASN A 225 -4.06 5.48 12.95
CA ASN A 225 -3.82 5.96 14.31
C ASN A 225 -3.34 7.42 14.35
N ALA A 226 -2.51 7.87 13.41
CA ALA A 226 -2.13 9.28 13.30
C ALA A 226 -3.35 10.18 13.02
N MET A 227 -4.31 9.72 12.22
CA MET A 227 -5.57 10.46 11.99
C MET A 227 -6.43 10.53 13.26
N GLU A 228 -6.59 9.41 13.98
CA GLU A 228 -7.30 9.39 15.26
C GLU A 228 -6.66 10.35 16.27
N GLU A 229 -5.33 10.39 16.35
CA GLU A 229 -4.62 11.29 17.26
C GLU A 229 -4.90 12.76 16.92
N VAL A 230 -4.83 13.14 15.64
CA VAL A 230 -5.16 14.51 15.21
C VAL A 230 -6.59 14.85 15.62
N LEU A 231 -7.56 13.97 15.34
CA LEU A 231 -8.95 14.18 15.72
C LEU A 231 -9.12 14.33 17.24
N SER A 232 -8.41 13.55 18.04
CA SER A 232 -8.46 13.63 19.51
C SER A 232 -8.01 14.98 20.06
N GLN A 233 -7.14 15.68 19.34
CA GLN A 233 -6.61 17.00 19.72
C GLN A 233 -7.52 18.16 19.31
N ILE A 234 -8.23 18.01 18.18
CA ILE A 234 -8.93 19.13 17.51
C ILE A 234 -10.45 19.09 17.67
N MET A 235 -11.03 17.90 17.94
CA MET A 235 -12.47 17.73 18.08
C MET A 235 -12.91 18.06 19.50
N SER A 236 -13.97 18.86 19.59
CA SER A 236 -14.75 19.03 20.81
C SER A 236 -15.84 17.97 20.92
N SER A 237 -16.50 17.89 22.08
CA SER A 237 -17.67 17.02 22.28
C SER A 237 -18.89 17.37 21.42
N LYS A 238 -18.85 18.49 20.69
CA LYS A 238 -19.91 18.93 19.78
C LYS A 238 -19.61 18.61 18.31
N ASP A 239 -18.39 18.20 18.01
CA ASP A 239 -17.96 17.90 16.65
C ASP A 239 -18.31 16.45 16.29
N ASN A 240 -18.55 16.22 15.00
CA ASN A 240 -18.75 14.88 14.45
C ASN A 240 -17.76 14.65 13.32
N TYR A 241 -17.08 13.51 13.36
CA TYR A 241 -16.23 13.08 12.25
C TYR A 241 -17.09 12.53 11.12
N ALA A 242 -17.01 13.15 9.95
CA ALA A 242 -17.82 12.76 8.78
C ALA A 242 -17.17 11.66 7.94
N GLY A 243 -15.84 11.64 7.85
CA GLY A 243 -15.15 10.72 6.97
C GLY A 243 -13.78 11.21 6.51
N VAL A 244 -13.18 10.45 5.61
CA VAL A 244 -11.87 10.70 5.00
C VAL A 244 -11.96 10.68 3.49
N VAL A 245 -11.18 11.55 2.84
CA VAL A 245 -11.00 11.57 1.39
C VAL A 245 -9.55 11.22 1.09
N LEU A 246 -9.34 10.22 0.23
CA LEU A 246 -8.02 9.67 -0.07
C LEU A 246 -7.83 9.57 -1.58
N THR A 247 -6.74 10.13 -2.09
CA THR A 247 -6.39 9.98 -3.51
C THR A 247 -5.78 8.61 -3.77
N THR A 248 -6.27 7.88 -4.77
CA THR A 248 -5.90 6.47 -4.99
C THR A 248 -4.93 6.29 -6.16
N GLY A 249 -3.76 5.72 -5.87
CA GLY A 249 -2.97 4.93 -6.82
C GLY A 249 -3.13 3.46 -6.45
N SER A 250 -2.15 2.88 -5.76
CA SER A 250 -2.19 1.50 -5.25
C SER A 250 -3.27 1.15 -4.22
N ALA A 251 -4.14 2.09 -3.86
CA ALA A 251 -5.19 1.97 -2.85
C ALA A 251 -4.74 1.58 -1.42
N GLY A 252 -3.46 1.34 -1.14
CA GLY A 252 -2.97 0.95 0.19
C GLY A 252 -3.35 1.93 1.31
N THR A 253 -3.37 3.23 1.01
CA THR A 253 -3.76 4.27 1.98
C THR A 253 -5.22 4.15 2.42
N LEU A 254 -6.10 3.49 1.66
CA LEU A 254 -7.48 3.20 2.08
C LEU A 254 -7.54 2.41 3.40
N GLY A 255 -6.48 1.69 3.79
CA GLY A 255 -6.40 1.01 5.08
C GLY A 255 -6.56 1.93 6.28
N CYS A 256 -6.13 3.19 6.19
CA CYS A 256 -6.42 4.15 7.26
C CYS A 256 -7.94 4.44 7.37
N GLY A 257 -8.66 4.43 6.25
CA GLY A 257 -10.12 4.59 6.23
C GLY A 257 -10.85 3.43 6.91
N ASP A 258 -10.36 2.19 6.74
CA ASP A 258 -10.91 1.02 7.44
C ASP A 258 -10.70 1.13 8.96
N TYR A 259 -9.52 1.55 9.39
CA TYR A 259 -9.26 1.89 10.79
C TYR A 259 -10.23 2.97 11.31
N MET A 260 -10.43 4.05 10.53
CA MET A 260 -11.35 5.11 10.91
C MET A 260 -12.81 4.64 11.01
N LYS A 261 -13.23 3.63 10.24
CA LYS A 261 -14.57 3.03 10.37
C LYS A 261 -14.74 2.22 11.65
N GLU A 262 -13.69 1.58 12.14
CA GLU A 262 -13.76 0.89 13.42
C GLU A 262 -13.95 1.88 14.58
N LYS A 263 -13.29 3.04 14.50
CA LYS A 263 -13.39 4.10 15.50
C LYS A 263 -14.66 4.93 15.38
N PHE A 264 -15.07 5.20 14.15
CA PHE A 264 -16.23 6.01 13.79
C PHE A 264 -17.08 5.24 12.77
N PRO A 265 -18.01 4.37 13.22
CA PRO A 265 -18.77 3.48 12.32
C PRO A 265 -19.59 4.18 11.23
N THR A 266 -19.90 5.46 11.40
CA THR A 266 -20.61 6.29 10.41
C THR A 266 -19.69 6.95 9.38
N SER A 267 -18.36 6.83 9.54
CA SER A 267 -17.33 7.37 8.66
C SER A 267 -17.58 7.01 7.20
N LYS A 268 -17.56 8.03 6.34
CA LYS A 268 -17.53 7.86 4.89
C LYS A 268 -16.09 7.81 4.41
N ILE A 269 -15.79 6.89 3.50
CA ILE A 269 -14.50 6.84 2.80
C ILE A 269 -14.78 7.24 1.36
N ALA A 270 -14.14 8.31 0.91
CA ALA A 270 -14.20 8.75 -0.47
C ALA A 270 -12.83 8.57 -1.14
N ALA A 271 -12.82 7.95 -2.30
CA ALA A 271 -11.65 7.82 -3.15
C ALA A 271 -11.64 8.96 -4.19
N GLY A 272 -10.51 9.65 -4.31
CA GLY A 272 -10.26 10.63 -5.36
C GLY A 272 -9.29 10.09 -6.40
N GLU A 273 -9.46 10.49 -7.65
CA GLU A 273 -8.61 10.08 -8.77
C GLU A 273 -8.35 11.22 -9.76
N ALA A 274 -7.36 11.04 -10.64
CA ALA A 274 -7.09 11.99 -11.71
C ALA A 274 -8.18 11.90 -12.78
N LEU A 275 -8.83 13.01 -13.11
CA LEU A 275 -9.78 13.05 -14.24
C LEU A 275 -9.11 12.72 -15.58
N GLN A 276 -7.79 12.92 -15.69
CA GLN A 276 -7.00 12.65 -16.88
C GLN A 276 -6.64 11.16 -17.05
N CYS A 277 -6.76 10.37 -15.99
CA CYS A 277 -6.64 8.90 -16.02
C CYS A 277 -7.49 8.29 -14.90
N PRO A 278 -8.83 8.34 -15.02
CA PRO A 278 -9.69 7.92 -13.93
C PRO A 278 -9.91 6.40 -14.02
N THR A 279 -9.26 5.67 -13.14
CA THR A 279 -9.36 4.20 -13.03
C THR A 279 -10.75 3.75 -12.61
N LEU A 280 -11.37 4.44 -11.66
CA LEU A 280 -12.68 4.11 -11.09
C LEU A 280 -13.83 4.67 -11.95
N LEU A 281 -13.73 5.92 -12.41
CA LEU A 281 -14.80 6.58 -13.18
C LEU A 281 -14.80 6.19 -14.66
N ALA A 282 -13.63 5.98 -15.29
CA ALA A 282 -13.57 5.66 -16.73
C ALA A 282 -12.57 4.54 -17.07
N ASN A 283 -12.34 3.59 -16.15
CA ASN A 283 -11.54 2.39 -16.40
C ASN A 283 -10.09 2.65 -16.88
N GLY A 284 -9.49 3.76 -16.45
CA GLY A 284 -8.07 4.06 -16.71
C GLY A 284 -7.80 4.65 -18.10
N PHE A 285 -8.78 5.32 -18.72
CA PHE A 285 -8.58 5.98 -20.01
C PHE A 285 -7.71 7.25 -19.87
N GLY A 286 -6.55 7.27 -20.52
CA GLY A 286 -5.72 8.46 -20.71
C GLY A 286 -4.28 8.33 -20.18
N ALA A 287 -3.49 9.39 -20.36
CA ALA A 287 -2.16 9.55 -19.76
C ALA A 287 -2.14 10.89 -19.01
N HIS A 288 -1.50 10.96 -17.85
CA HIS A 288 -1.45 12.16 -17.04
C HIS A 288 -0.10 12.35 -16.36
N ARG A 289 0.13 13.55 -15.81
CA ARG A 289 1.38 13.96 -15.13
C ARG A 289 1.20 14.17 -13.63
N ILE A 290 0.15 13.59 -13.03
CA ILE A 290 -0.06 13.71 -11.58
C ILE A 290 0.58 12.50 -10.94
N GLU A 291 1.73 12.70 -10.32
CA GLU A 291 2.54 11.58 -9.88
C GLU A 291 1.87 10.75 -8.77
N GLY A 292 1.71 9.43 -8.99
CA GLY A 292 1.27 8.46 -7.97
C GLY A 292 -0.23 8.14 -7.84
N ILE A 293 -1.08 8.52 -8.81
CA ILE A 293 -2.52 8.16 -8.89
C ILE A 293 -2.88 7.57 -10.28
N GLY A 294 -3.87 6.68 -10.40
CA GLY A 294 -4.34 6.13 -11.69
C GLY A 294 -3.61 4.89 -12.25
N ASP A 295 -4.34 3.79 -12.49
CA ASP A 295 -3.91 2.47 -13.05
C ASP A 295 -4.90 1.90 -14.11
N ASN A 296 -4.49 0.85 -14.85
CA ASN A 296 -5.27 0.20 -15.93
C ASN A 296 -6.22 -0.92 -15.40
N TYR A 297 -7.41 -1.06 -16.00
CA TYR A 297 -8.43 -2.07 -15.65
C TYR A 297 -8.05 -3.52 -16.02
N ALA A 298 -8.25 -4.47 -15.09
CA ALA A 298 -7.90 -5.90 -15.27
C ALA A 298 -9.10 -6.89 -15.17
N GLY A 299 -10.21 -6.52 -14.52
CA GLY A 299 -11.36 -7.41 -14.34
C GLY A 299 -12.37 -6.93 -13.30
N VAL A 300 -13.47 -7.68 -13.17
CA VAL A 300 -14.59 -7.38 -12.26
C VAL A 300 -15.00 -8.64 -11.47
N VAL A 301 -15.31 -8.46 -10.18
CA VAL A 301 -15.83 -9.50 -9.30
C VAL A 301 -17.26 -9.14 -8.89
N LEU A 302 -18.21 -10.06 -9.06
CA LEU A 302 -19.63 -9.82 -8.89
C LEU A 302 -20.26 -10.86 -7.96
N THR A 303 -21.04 -10.46 -6.96
CA THR A 303 -21.80 -11.40 -6.14
C THR A 303 -23.06 -11.88 -6.88
N THR A 304 -23.28 -13.19 -6.97
CA THR A 304 -24.37 -13.77 -7.76
C THR A 304 -25.69 -13.70 -7.01
N GLY A 305 -26.33 -12.53 -7.03
CA GLY A 305 -27.71 -12.37 -6.57
C GLY A 305 -28.75 -12.49 -7.69
N SER A 306 -28.36 -12.14 -8.93
CA SER A 306 -29.17 -12.32 -10.14
C SER A 306 -28.26 -12.40 -11.38
N ALA A 307 -28.72 -13.08 -12.44
CA ALA A 307 -28.00 -13.13 -13.72
C ALA A 307 -27.81 -11.74 -14.36
N GLY A 308 -28.67 -10.77 -14.02
CA GLY A 308 -28.58 -9.39 -14.52
C GLY A 308 -27.32 -8.66 -14.07
N THR A 309 -26.83 -8.95 -12.86
CA THR A 309 -25.58 -8.34 -12.36
C THR A 309 -24.36 -8.89 -13.10
N LEU A 310 -24.35 -10.17 -13.47
CA LEU A 310 -23.26 -10.79 -14.26
C LEU A 310 -23.20 -10.28 -15.70
N GLY A 311 -24.34 -9.83 -16.26
CA GLY A 311 -24.40 -9.27 -17.62
C GLY A 311 -23.60 -7.98 -17.80
N CYS A 312 -23.27 -7.26 -16.73
CA CYS A 312 -22.32 -6.14 -16.84
C CYS A 312 -20.91 -6.66 -17.20
N GLY A 313 -20.55 -7.86 -16.76
CA GLY A 313 -19.29 -8.52 -17.11
C GLY A 313 -19.16 -8.78 -18.61
N ASP A 314 -20.24 -9.16 -19.29
CA ASP A 314 -20.24 -9.37 -20.74
C ASP A 314 -20.01 -8.06 -21.49
N TYR A 315 -20.68 -6.98 -21.08
CA TYR A 315 -20.38 -5.64 -21.58
C TYR A 315 -18.93 -5.22 -21.29
N MET A 316 -18.40 -5.57 -20.11
CA MET A 316 -16.99 -5.33 -19.79
C MET A 316 -16.06 -6.15 -20.68
N LYS A 317 -16.42 -7.35 -21.13
CA LYS A 317 -15.65 -8.12 -22.13
C LYS A 317 -15.76 -7.53 -23.54
N GLU A 318 -16.90 -6.95 -23.91
CA GLU A 318 -17.03 -6.22 -25.19
C GLU A 318 -16.14 -4.96 -25.22
N LYS A 319 -16.04 -4.25 -24.10
CA LYS A 319 -15.17 -3.07 -23.98
C LYS A 319 -13.71 -3.42 -23.73
N PHE A 320 -13.47 -4.51 -23.02
CA PHE A 320 -12.14 -4.96 -22.58
C PHE A 320 -12.04 -6.48 -22.77
N PRO A 321 -11.61 -6.96 -23.95
CA PRO A 321 -11.58 -8.39 -24.26
C PRO A 321 -10.73 -9.25 -23.31
N THR A 322 -9.80 -8.63 -22.58
CA THR A 322 -8.95 -9.29 -21.58
C THR A 322 -9.55 -9.29 -20.16
N SER A 323 -10.74 -8.71 -19.97
CA SER A 323 -11.42 -8.62 -18.67
C SER A 323 -11.68 -10.00 -18.08
N LYS A 324 -11.21 -10.23 -16.85
CA LYS A 324 -11.59 -11.40 -16.05
C LYS A 324 -12.87 -11.13 -15.27
N ILE A 325 -13.83 -12.05 -15.35
CA ILE A 325 -15.10 -11.99 -14.60
C ILE A 325 -15.04 -13.08 -13.53
N ALA A 326 -15.19 -12.70 -12.27
CA ALA A 326 -15.31 -13.65 -11.17
C ALA A 326 -16.65 -13.49 -10.45
N ALA A 327 -17.22 -14.61 -10.04
CA ALA A 327 -18.50 -14.70 -9.34
C ALA A 327 -18.26 -15.04 -7.85
N GLY A 328 -18.83 -14.27 -6.93
CA GLY A 328 -18.82 -14.56 -5.49
C GLY A 328 -20.16 -15.11 -5.01
N GLU A 329 -20.11 -16.21 -4.22
CA GLU A 329 -21.30 -16.86 -3.65
C GLU A 329 -21.26 -16.93 -2.12
N ALA A 330 -22.45 -16.85 -1.50
CA ALA A 330 -22.62 -17.10 -0.07
C ALA A 330 -22.42 -18.58 0.26
N LEU A 331 -21.53 -18.88 1.22
CA LEU A 331 -21.26 -20.25 1.65
C LEU A 331 -22.47 -20.96 2.26
N GLN A 332 -23.44 -20.20 2.81
CA GLN A 332 -24.64 -20.77 3.42
C GLN A 332 -25.71 -21.22 2.42
N CYS A 333 -25.62 -20.79 1.16
CA CYS A 333 -26.52 -21.22 0.07
C CYS A 333 -25.83 -21.04 -1.30
N PRO A 334 -24.78 -21.82 -1.60
CA PRO A 334 -24.03 -21.56 -2.81
C PRO A 334 -24.68 -22.33 -3.98
N THR A 335 -25.07 -21.58 -5.01
CA THR A 335 -25.86 -22.11 -6.12
C THR A 335 -24.95 -22.82 -7.13
N LEU A 336 -23.80 -22.22 -7.45
CA LEU A 336 -22.79 -22.74 -8.37
C LEU A 336 -21.78 -23.67 -7.68
N LEU A 337 -21.38 -23.40 -6.44
CA LEU A 337 -20.39 -24.22 -5.72
C LEU A 337 -20.92 -25.61 -5.33
N ALA A 338 -22.18 -25.70 -4.90
CA ALA A 338 -22.74 -26.89 -4.26
C ALA A 338 -24.12 -27.28 -4.81
N ASN A 339 -24.41 -26.92 -6.06
CA ASN A 339 -25.66 -27.24 -6.74
C ASN A 339 -26.91 -26.84 -5.94
N GLY A 340 -26.89 -25.68 -5.28
CA GLY A 340 -28.06 -25.12 -4.60
C GLY A 340 -28.38 -25.75 -3.23
N PHE A 341 -27.36 -26.20 -2.48
CA PHE A 341 -27.55 -26.74 -1.13
C PHE A 341 -27.62 -25.63 -0.06
N GLY A 342 -28.68 -25.60 0.76
CA GLY A 342 -28.79 -24.76 1.96
C GLY A 342 -29.98 -23.79 1.99
N ALA A 343 -30.15 -23.10 3.13
CA ALA A 343 -31.11 -22.01 3.32
C ALA A 343 -30.48 -20.95 4.23
N HIS A 344 -30.68 -19.67 3.94
CA HIS A 344 -30.17 -18.58 4.78
C HIS A 344 -31.24 -17.51 5.02
N ARG A 345 -31.13 -16.83 6.17
CA ARG A 345 -32.00 -15.69 6.55
C ARG A 345 -31.37 -14.33 6.20
N ILE A 346 -30.42 -14.30 5.26
CA ILE A 346 -29.83 -13.06 4.75
C ILE A 346 -30.67 -12.58 3.56
N GLU A 347 -31.41 -11.49 3.73
CA GLU A 347 -32.21 -10.89 2.67
C GLU A 347 -31.39 -9.83 1.89
N GLY A 348 -31.40 -9.90 0.56
CA GLY A 348 -30.92 -8.82 -0.32
C GLY A 348 -29.44 -8.81 -0.69
N ILE A 349 -28.75 -9.96 -0.76
CA ILE A 349 -27.34 -10.03 -1.23
C ILE A 349 -27.18 -9.41 -2.63
N GLY A 350 -28.13 -9.65 -3.54
CA GLY A 350 -28.13 -9.12 -4.91
C GLY A 350 -28.59 -7.67 -5.07
N ASP A 351 -29.31 -7.12 -4.08
CA ASP A 351 -29.95 -5.81 -4.17
C ASP A 351 -29.25 -4.72 -3.32
N LYS A 352 -28.45 -5.12 -2.32
CA LYS A 352 -27.84 -4.19 -1.33
C LYS A 352 -26.31 -4.16 -1.34
N HIS A 353 -25.65 -4.97 -2.18
CA HIS A 353 -24.21 -4.94 -2.34
C HIS A 353 -23.82 -4.60 -3.78
N VAL A 354 -23.10 -3.50 -3.96
CA VAL A 354 -22.30 -3.22 -5.15
C VAL A 354 -20.89 -3.74 -4.83
N PRO A 355 -20.44 -4.85 -5.44
CA PRO A 355 -19.11 -5.37 -5.19
C PRO A 355 -18.06 -4.42 -5.78
N TRP A 356 -17.10 -4.04 -4.94
CA TRP A 356 -15.95 -3.19 -5.27
C TRP A 356 -14.80 -4.02 -5.85
N ILE A 357 -14.05 -3.35 -6.72
CA ILE A 357 -12.87 -3.80 -7.46
C ILE A 357 -11.75 -4.24 -6.51
N HIS A 358 -11.11 -5.38 -6.77
CA HIS A 358 -9.73 -5.61 -6.38
C HIS A 358 -9.01 -6.61 -7.31
N ASN A 359 -7.70 -6.43 -7.42
CA ASN A 359 -6.74 -7.35 -8.03
C ASN A 359 -7.01 -8.79 -7.60
N ILE A 360 -7.04 -9.68 -8.57
CA ILE A 360 -7.22 -11.11 -8.37
C ILE A 360 -5.84 -11.78 -8.36
N PHE A 361 -5.39 -12.27 -7.20
CA PHE A 361 -4.74 -13.58 -7.11
C PHE A 361 -4.99 -14.25 -5.74
N PHE A 362 -5.29 -15.55 -5.82
CA PHE A 362 -5.80 -16.45 -4.78
C PHE A 362 -4.91 -16.62 -3.53
N PHE A 363 -5.52 -16.90 -2.38
CA PHE A 363 -5.26 -18.16 -1.66
C PHE A 363 -6.41 -18.56 -0.71
N SER A 364 -6.60 -19.87 -0.63
CA SER A 364 -7.52 -20.61 0.22
C SER A 364 -7.26 -20.40 1.72
N SER A 365 -7.95 -19.45 2.35
CA SER A 365 -8.23 -19.46 3.80
C SER A 365 -9.16 -18.31 4.21
N PHE A 366 -10.26 -18.13 3.48
CA PHE A 366 -11.44 -17.43 3.98
C PHE A 366 -12.49 -18.48 4.36
N TYR A 367 -12.41 -18.98 5.59
CA TYR A 367 -13.58 -19.51 6.29
C TYR A 367 -14.09 -18.32 7.12
N SER A 368 -15.24 -17.73 6.84
CA SER A 368 -16.51 -18.36 7.21
C SER A 368 -17.77 -17.95 6.42
N SER A 369 -17.70 -17.18 5.31
CA SER A 369 -18.96 -16.72 4.65
C SER A 369 -19.02 -16.62 3.12
N LEU A 370 -17.92 -16.58 2.37
CA LEU A 370 -17.96 -16.36 0.91
C LEU A 370 -16.86 -17.16 0.16
N LYS A 371 -17.17 -17.72 -1.01
CA LYS A 371 -16.21 -18.35 -1.94
C LYS A 371 -16.37 -17.81 -3.36
N LEU A 372 -15.26 -17.77 -4.13
CA LEU A 372 -15.19 -17.22 -5.49
C LEU A 372 -15.07 -18.33 -6.55
N PHE A 373 -15.73 -18.15 -7.70
CA PHE A 373 -15.66 -19.01 -8.89
C PHE A 373 -15.29 -18.19 -10.13
N PHE A 374 -14.51 -18.80 -11.02
CA PHE A 374 -14.26 -18.27 -12.35
C PHE A 374 -15.30 -18.84 -13.30
N VAL A 375 -16.01 -17.96 -14.00
CA VAL A 375 -16.98 -18.34 -15.02
C VAL A 375 -16.34 -18.01 -16.37
N ASP A 376 -15.40 -18.84 -16.81
CA ASP A 376 -14.86 -18.75 -18.18
C ASP A 376 -15.30 -20.02 -18.95
N SER A 377 -15.89 -19.80 -20.13
CA SER A 377 -16.13 -20.80 -21.18
C SER A 377 -15.09 -20.68 -22.27
#